data_AF-A0A5S3X805-F1
#
_entry.id   AF-A0A5S3X805-F1
#
_cell.length_a   1.000
_cell.length_b   1.000
_cell.length_c   1.000
_cell.angle_alpha   90.00
_cell.angle_beta   90.00
_cell.angle_gamma   90.00
#
_symmetry.space_group_name_H-M   'P 1'
#
loop_
_entity.id
_entity.type
_entity.pdbx_description
1 polymer ?
#
loop_
_entity_poly.entity_id
_entity_poly.type
_entity_poly.pdbx_seq_one_letter_code
_entity_poly.pdbx_strand_id
1 'polypeptide(L)'
;MNDSIKSKIPLLFLLSVSISWGFYYRSDSWLNDYGHANFEWLFLLDALLVLPIVCFMCVKNNKQATLKAVVLVCLAIWVASYIIPEQNKLLLNYLESGRYLVMAAILALEVAAVMTVYFSIKVAIGKDEDPDISIDSSVKRYLGDTVLAKIFSFETRMWTFAFFAKRIKAGSFNGRQHFTYHQKDGAKSNLLGFIFLIALEIPLTHLFLHFVWSPLGANVITLLTLASLVFFVAEYRAVSRRPVSLIANDLVIRYGLYNSLIIPLNNIANVQPHDEYVARAQHIKRYNYSGNPNVKIELKVPQAAVEYIFIGLDNPDQFISAVVDSASLAPQCNN
;
A
#
# COMPACT_ATOMS: atom_id res chain seq x y z
N MET A 1 -7.97 -1.74 30.84
CA MET A 1 -8.72 -1.46 29.60
C MET A 1 -7.89 -1.90 28.41
N ASN A 2 -8.46 -2.72 27.50
CA ASN A 2 -7.73 -3.32 26.37
C ASN A 2 -7.15 -2.25 25.43
N ASP A 3 -5.91 -2.41 24.95
CA ASP A 3 -5.20 -1.44 24.11
C ASP A 3 -5.97 -1.13 22.80
N SER A 4 -6.71 -2.12 22.29
CA SER A 4 -7.62 -1.97 21.15
C SER A 4 -8.73 -0.92 21.41
N ILE A 5 -9.29 -0.90 22.62
CA ILE A 5 -10.36 0.03 23.01
C ILE A 5 -9.79 1.43 23.20
N LYS A 6 -8.63 1.56 23.86
CA LYS A 6 -7.96 2.86 24.05
C LYS A 6 -7.68 3.58 22.73
N SER A 7 -7.29 2.83 21.70
CA SER A 7 -6.97 3.39 20.39
C SER A 7 -8.14 4.07 19.65
N LYS A 8 -9.39 3.76 20.05
CA LYS A 8 -10.64 4.27 19.46
C LYS A 8 -11.22 5.48 20.21
N ILE A 9 -10.75 5.76 21.43
CA ILE A 9 -11.23 6.88 22.25
C ILE A 9 -11.14 8.23 21.55
N PRO A 10 -10.06 8.59 20.83
CA PRO A 10 -10.00 9.89 20.15
C PRO A 10 -11.11 10.08 19.11
N LEU A 11 -11.48 9.00 18.39
CA LEU A 11 -12.57 9.03 17.42
C LEU A 11 -13.93 9.17 18.12
N LEU A 12 -14.16 8.44 19.20
CA LEU A 12 -15.39 8.52 20.00
C LEU A 12 -15.55 9.91 20.63
N PHE A 13 -14.45 10.51 21.10
CA PHE A 13 -14.42 11.88 21.60
C PHE A 13 -14.85 12.87 20.52
N LEU A 14 -14.26 12.78 19.32
CA LEU A 14 -14.63 13.65 18.19
C LEU A 14 -16.13 13.52 17.85
N LEU A 15 -16.66 12.29 17.79
CA LEU A 15 -18.09 12.06 17.54
C LEU A 15 -18.98 12.69 18.61
N SER A 16 -18.65 12.49 19.89
CA SER A 16 -19.39 13.05 21.01
C SER A 16 -19.40 14.58 21.00
N VAL A 17 -18.24 15.19 20.79
CA VAL A 17 -18.06 16.64 20.69
C VAL A 17 -18.82 17.20 19.50
N SER A 18 -18.76 16.53 18.35
CA SER A 18 -19.47 16.94 17.13
C SER A 18 -21.00 16.91 17.31
N ILE A 19 -21.54 15.89 17.98
CA ILE A 19 -22.97 15.81 18.27
C ILE A 19 -23.37 16.89 19.28
N SER A 20 -22.61 17.06 20.35
CA SER A 20 -22.88 18.04 21.42
C SER A 20 -22.91 19.47 20.87
N TRP A 21 -21.86 19.86 20.14
CA TRP A 21 -21.82 21.18 19.52
C TRP A 21 -22.81 21.32 18.37
N GLY A 22 -23.06 20.26 17.60
CA GLY A 22 -24.13 20.21 16.62
C GLY A 22 -25.49 20.60 17.20
N PHE A 23 -25.79 20.12 18.41
CA PHE A 23 -27.00 20.51 19.14
C PHE A 23 -26.93 21.97 19.62
N TYR A 24 -25.80 22.39 20.19
CA TYR A 24 -25.58 23.76 20.66
C TYR A 24 -25.83 24.81 19.56
N TYR A 25 -25.27 24.63 18.37
CA TYR A 25 -25.39 25.62 17.29
C TYR A 25 -26.74 25.60 16.56
N ARG A 26 -27.50 24.50 16.66
CA ARG A 26 -28.80 24.35 15.96
C ARG A 26 -30.02 24.58 16.84
N SER A 27 -29.87 24.54 18.17
CA SER A 27 -30.99 24.72 19.09
C SER A 27 -31.03 26.15 19.65
N ASP A 28 -32.22 26.72 19.79
CA ASP A 28 -32.42 27.98 20.50
C ASP A 28 -32.59 27.69 22.00
N SER A 29 -31.47 27.39 22.64
CA SER A 29 -31.45 27.01 24.06
C SER A 29 -30.90 28.14 24.92
N TRP A 30 -31.12 28.06 26.23
CA TRP A 30 -30.50 28.98 27.17
C TRP A 30 -28.95 28.91 27.15
N LEU A 31 -28.36 27.83 26.62
CA LEU A 31 -26.91 27.65 26.56
C LEU A 31 -26.24 28.55 25.51
N ASN A 32 -26.94 28.89 24.43
CA ASN A 32 -26.43 29.77 23.38
C ASN A 32 -27.18 31.10 23.32
N ASP A 33 -27.78 31.51 24.44
CA ASP A 33 -28.60 32.73 24.55
C ASP A 33 -29.67 32.81 23.45
N TYR A 34 -30.40 31.70 23.26
CA TYR A 34 -31.43 31.57 22.21
C TYR A 34 -30.92 31.93 20.82
N GLY A 35 -29.70 31.48 20.49
CA GLY A 35 -29.07 31.69 19.19
C GLY A 35 -28.21 32.96 19.06
N HIS A 36 -28.19 33.83 20.06
CA HIS A 36 -27.41 35.08 20.03
C HIS A 36 -25.92 34.89 20.38
N ALA A 37 -25.56 33.84 21.12
CA ALA A 37 -24.21 33.61 21.63
C ALA A 37 -23.51 32.38 20.99
N ASN A 38 -23.47 32.34 19.66
CA ASN A 38 -22.89 31.22 18.91
C ASN A 38 -21.37 31.38 18.68
N PHE A 39 -20.57 31.11 19.71
CA PHE A 39 -19.12 31.29 19.65
C PHE A 39 -18.35 30.09 19.06
N GLU A 40 -17.73 30.28 17.90
CA GLU A 40 -16.96 29.21 17.23
C GLU A 40 -15.76 28.67 18.03
N TRP A 41 -15.15 29.48 18.89
CA TRP A 41 -13.92 29.13 19.61
C TRP A 41 -14.09 27.95 20.56
N LEU A 42 -15.31 27.70 21.02
CA LEU A 42 -15.65 26.57 21.90
C LEU A 42 -15.40 25.22 21.22
N PHE A 43 -15.90 25.08 19.98
CA PHE A 43 -15.64 23.88 19.18
C PHE A 43 -14.16 23.79 18.80
N LEU A 44 -13.55 24.92 18.42
CA LEU A 44 -12.14 24.96 18.03
C LEU A 44 -11.20 24.56 19.17
N LEU A 45 -11.54 24.86 20.43
CA LEU A 45 -10.75 24.43 21.59
C LEU A 45 -10.75 22.90 21.72
N ASP A 46 -11.92 22.28 21.62
CA ASP A 46 -12.02 20.82 21.68
C ASP A 46 -11.32 20.16 20.49
N ALA A 47 -11.48 20.73 19.29
CA ALA A 47 -10.92 20.20 18.06
C ALA A 47 -9.39 20.38 17.96
N LEU A 48 -8.86 21.56 18.26
CA LEU A 48 -7.45 21.91 18.02
C LEU A 48 -6.54 21.65 19.23
N LEU A 49 -7.09 21.56 20.44
CA LEU A 49 -6.30 21.40 21.66
C LEU A 49 -6.62 20.10 22.40
N VAL A 50 -7.88 19.85 22.74
CA VAL A 50 -8.26 18.68 23.54
C VAL A 50 -8.08 17.39 22.74
N LEU A 51 -8.52 17.36 21.48
CA LEU A 51 -8.45 16.18 20.63
C LEU A 51 -7.00 15.70 20.36
N PRO A 52 -6.01 16.57 20.06
CA PRO A 52 -4.61 16.17 20.03
C PRO A 52 -4.11 15.60 21.37
N ILE A 53 -4.43 16.23 22.50
CA ILE A 53 -4.05 15.74 23.83
C ILE A 53 -4.60 14.34 24.05
N VAL A 54 -5.88 14.10 23.74
CA VAL A 54 -6.52 12.79 23.82
C VAL A 54 -5.81 11.77 22.92
N CYS A 55 -5.38 12.16 21.71
CA CYS A 55 -4.58 11.29 20.84
C CYS A 55 -3.25 10.89 21.49
N PHE A 56 -2.51 11.83 22.07
CA PHE A 56 -1.23 11.56 22.73
C PHE A 56 -1.39 10.74 24.01
N MET A 57 -2.49 10.89 24.74
CA MET A 57 -2.77 10.07 25.93
C MET A 57 -3.17 8.64 25.58
N CYS A 58 -3.88 8.44 24.46
CA CYS A 58 -4.47 7.14 24.11
C CYS A 58 -3.57 6.27 23.22
N VAL A 59 -2.60 6.86 22.52
CA VAL A 59 -1.75 6.18 21.53
C VAL A 59 -0.31 6.15 22.00
N LYS A 60 0.21 4.95 22.27
CA LYS A 60 1.57 4.75 22.84
C LYS A 60 2.71 5.26 21.95
N ASN A 61 2.55 5.22 20.62
CA ASN A 61 3.60 5.62 19.70
C ASN A 61 3.40 7.08 19.27
N ASN A 62 4.36 7.95 19.61
CA ASN A 62 4.31 9.38 19.31
C ASN A 62 4.09 9.67 17.82
N LYS A 63 4.70 8.92 16.89
CA LYS A 63 4.50 9.14 15.44
C LYS A 63 3.06 8.83 15.01
N GLN A 64 2.49 7.75 15.56
CA GLN A 64 1.11 7.37 15.28
C GLN A 64 0.12 8.32 15.96
N ALA A 65 0.45 8.83 17.15
CA ALA A 65 -0.34 9.83 17.87
C ALA A 65 -0.38 11.15 17.10
N THR A 66 0.76 11.64 16.61
CA THR A 66 0.83 12.84 15.76
C THR A 66 0.01 12.67 14.49
N LEU A 67 0.18 11.54 13.77
CA LEU A 67 -0.59 11.28 12.55
C LEU A 67 -2.10 11.24 12.83
N LYS A 68 -2.53 10.54 13.89
CA LYS A 68 -3.93 10.49 14.30
C LYS A 68 -4.47 11.86 14.70
N ALA A 69 -3.71 12.65 15.45
CA ALA A 69 -4.09 14.00 15.85
C ALA A 69 -4.30 14.89 14.62
N VAL A 70 -3.35 14.92 13.69
CA VAL A 70 -3.45 15.71 12.45
C VAL A 70 -4.68 15.29 11.63
N VAL A 71 -4.87 13.99 11.41
CA VAL A 71 -6.02 13.48 10.64
C VAL A 71 -7.36 13.84 11.30
N LEU A 72 -7.48 13.65 12.61
CA LEU A 72 -8.72 13.93 13.34
C LEU A 72 -8.99 15.43 13.49
N VAL A 73 -7.95 16.26 13.61
CA VAL A 73 -8.08 17.73 13.59
C VAL A 73 -8.58 18.20 12.22
N CYS A 74 -7.99 17.72 11.12
CA CYS A 74 -8.47 18.05 9.77
C CYS A 74 -9.94 17.64 9.59
N LEU A 75 -10.31 16.45 10.07
CA LEU A 75 -11.69 15.98 10.03
C LEU A 75 -12.62 16.84 10.91
N ALA A 76 -12.17 17.26 12.10
CA ALA A 76 -12.95 18.11 13.00
C ALA A 76 -13.22 19.49 12.39
N ILE A 77 -12.23 20.11 11.73
CA ILE A 77 -12.39 21.37 10.99
C ILE A 77 -13.40 21.20 9.86
N TRP A 78 -13.33 20.09 9.13
CA TRP A 78 -14.29 19.78 8.06
C TRP A 78 -15.72 19.55 8.59
N VAL A 79 -15.87 18.91 9.76
CA VAL A 79 -17.18 18.74 10.41
C VAL A 79 -17.71 20.07 10.96
N ALA A 80 -16.83 20.91 11.51
CA ALA A 80 -17.18 22.24 12.03
C ALA A 80 -17.81 23.13 10.95
N SER A 81 -17.34 23.03 9.70
CA SER A 81 -17.86 23.85 8.60
C SER A 81 -19.35 23.60 8.31
N TYR A 82 -19.87 22.42 8.65
CA TYR A 82 -21.30 22.08 8.52
C TYR A 82 -22.12 22.33 9.78
N ILE A 83 -21.45 22.42 10.94
CA ILE A 83 -22.11 22.59 12.24
C ILE A 83 -22.28 24.08 12.56
N ILE A 84 -21.25 24.89 12.31
CA ILE A 84 -21.20 26.29 12.73
C ILE A 84 -21.85 27.18 11.64
N PRO A 85 -22.83 28.04 11.97
CA PRO A 85 -23.45 28.95 11.01
C PRO A 85 -22.44 29.94 10.41
N GLU A 86 -22.56 30.21 9.10
CA GLU A 86 -21.63 31.08 8.35
C GLU A 86 -21.39 32.45 8.98
N GLN A 87 -22.43 33.07 9.53
CA GLN A 87 -22.35 34.38 10.19
C GLN A 87 -21.44 34.43 11.42
N ASN A 88 -21.12 33.26 11.99
CA ASN A 88 -20.30 33.13 13.20
C ASN A 88 -18.91 32.57 12.93
N LYS A 89 -18.56 32.33 11.65
CA LYS A 89 -17.24 31.82 11.25
C LYS A 89 -16.28 32.98 11.04
N LEU A 90 -15.28 33.12 11.91
CA LEU A 90 -14.23 34.12 11.77
C LEU A 90 -12.86 33.44 11.63
N LEU A 91 -12.40 32.72 12.65
CA LEU A 91 -11.24 31.83 12.59
C LEU A 91 -11.49 30.62 11.69
N LEU A 92 -12.70 30.05 11.72
CA LEU A 92 -12.98 28.84 10.94
C LEU A 92 -12.78 29.06 9.44
N ASN A 93 -13.10 30.25 8.92
CA ASN A 93 -12.88 30.58 7.50
C ASN A 93 -11.39 30.50 7.09
N TYR A 94 -10.49 30.97 7.96
CA TYR A 94 -9.05 30.84 7.73
C TYR A 94 -8.60 29.37 7.81
N LEU A 95 -9.12 28.60 8.77
CA LEU A 95 -8.80 27.18 8.91
C LEU A 95 -9.35 26.35 7.73
N GLU A 96 -10.55 26.66 7.24
CA GLU A 96 -11.16 26.06 6.05
C GLU A 96 -10.32 26.34 4.80
N SER A 97 -9.73 27.55 4.67
CA SER A 97 -8.80 27.87 3.58
C SER A 97 -7.55 26.99 3.60
N GLY A 98 -7.18 26.42 4.75
CA GLY A 98 -6.13 25.42 4.90
C GLY A 98 -6.34 24.17 4.02
N ARG A 99 -7.57 23.90 3.57
CA ARG A 99 -7.85 22.83 2.59
C ARG A 99 -7.04 22.98 1.30
N TYR A 100 -6.79 24.21 0.86
CA TYR A 100 -5.99 24.48 -0.33
C TYR A 100 -4.52 24.12 -0.11
N LEU A 101 -4.00 24.33 1.10
CA LEU A 101 -2.66 23.92 1.49
C LEU A 101 -2.56 22.39 1.52
N VAL A 102 -3.55 21.70 2.09
CA VAL A 102 -3.61 20.23 2.09
C VAL A 102 -3.70 19.68 0.66
N MET A 103 -4.56 20.25 -0.20
CA MET A 103 -4.64 19.88 -1.62
C MET A 103 -3.32 20.12 -2.36
N ALA A 104 -2.67 21.27 -2.14
CA ALA A 104 -1.37 21.57 -2.73
C ALA A 104 -0.28 20.61 -2.25
N ALA A 105 -0.30 20.21 -0.97
CA ALA A 105 0.63 19.22 -0.42
C ALA A 105 0.41 17.83 -1.03
N ILE A 106 -0.85 17.39 -1.19
CA ILE A 106 -1.20 16.15 -1.88
C ILE A 106 -0.72 16.21 -3.34
N LEU A 107 -1.00 17.30 -4.05
CA LEU A 107 -0.56 17.50 -5.42
C LEU A 107 0.98 17.50 -5.52
N ALA A 108 1.68 18.13 -4.59
CA ALA A 108 3.14 18.13 -4.55
C ALA A 108 3.70 16.72 -4.30
N LEU A 109 3.06 15.92 -3.44
CA LEU A 109 3.40 14.51 -3.23
C LEU A 109 3.15 13.68 -4.49
N GLU A 110 2.05 13.91 -5.21
CA GLU A 110 1.76 13.24 -6.48
C GLU A 110 2.78 13.62 -7.57
N VAL A 111 3.09 14.90 -7.73
CA VAL A 111 4.13 15.37 -8.66
C VAL A 111 5.48 14.79 -8.28
N ALA A 112 5.83 14.78 -6.98
CA ALA A 112 7.05 14.14 -6.51
C ALA A 112 7.06 12.66 -6.87
N ALA A 113 5.98 11.91 -6.61
CA ALA A 113 5.83 10.50 -6.96
C ALA A 113 6.07 10.27 -8.47
N VAL A 114 5.40 11.04 -9.33
CA VAL A 114 5.57 11.01 -10.80
C VAL A 114 7.02 11.31 -11.20
N MET A 115 7.67 12.31 -10.58
CA MET A 115 9.07 12.63 -10.86
C MET A 115 10.01 11.52 -10.39
N THR A 116 9.79 10.91 -9.21
CA THR A 116 10.56 9.73 -8.76
C THR A 116 10.40 8.57 -9.72
N VAL A 117 9.19 8.30 -10.22
CA VAL A 117 8.94 7.29 -11.24
C VAL A 117 9.71 7.61 -12.51
N TYR A 118 9.59 8.84 -13.01
CA TYR A 118 10.30 9.25 -14.22
C TYR A 118 11.82 9.11 -14.09
N PHE A 119 12.40 9.57 -12.97
CA PHE A 119 13.84 9.49 -12.75
C PHE A 119 14.33 8.07 -12.46
N SER A 120 13.61 7.27 -11.66
CA SER A 120 13.98 5.87 -11.39
C SER A 120 13.97 5.06 -12.69
N ILE A 121 13.02 5.32 -13.57
CA ILE A 121 12.93 4.73 -14.90
C ILE A 121 14.07 5.20 -15.80
N LYS A 122 14.38 6.50 -15.82
CA LYS A 122 15.51 7.04 -16.59
C LYS A 122 16.85 6.43 -16.15
N VAL A 123 17.04 6.25 -14.85
CA VAL A 123 18.26 5.66 -14.27
C VAL A 123 18.31 4.14 -14.54
N ALA A 124 17.22 3.41 -14.30
CA ALA A 124 17.14 1.96 -14.54
C ALA A 124 17.38 1.60 -16.02
N ILE A 125 16.87 2.41 -16.95
CA ILE A 125 17.06 2.17 -18.40
C ILE A 125 18.46 2.63 -18.87
N GLY A 126 19.07 3.61 -18.21
CA GLY A 126 20.33 4.21 -18.65
C GLY A 126 21.60 3.46 -18.24
N LYS A 127 21.53 2.53 -17.28
CA LYS A 127 22.72 1.94 -16.64
C LYS A 127 22.82 0.41 -16.63
N ASP A 128 21.89 -0.32 -17.26
CA ASP A 128 21.83 -1.80 -17.17
C ASP A 128 21.82 -2.32 -15.71
N GLU A 129 21.31 -1.49 -14.79
CA GLU A 129 21.16 -1.82 -13.37
C GLU A 129 19.81 -2.52 -13.13
N ASP A 130 19.78 -3.44 -12.15
CA ASP A 130 18.55 -4.13 -11.75
C ASP A 130 17.43 -3.12 -11.43
N PRO A 131 16.29 -3.17 -12.15
CA PRO A 131 15.20 -2.21 -11.97
C PRO A 131 14.67 -2.12 -10.54
N ASP A 132 14.62 -3.23 -9.81
CA ASP A 132 14.14 -3.22 -8.42
C ASP A 132 15.13 -2.50 -7.50
N ILE A 133 16.44 -2.69 -7.72
CA ILE A 133 17.48 -2.02 -6.93
C ILE A 133 17.46 -0.52 -7.19
N SER A 134 17.31 -0.11 -8.45
CA SER A 134 17.20 1.31 -8.82
C SER A 134 15.99 1.98 -8.17
N ILE A 135 14.82 1.32 -8.20
CA ILE A 135 13.60 1.80 -7.55
C ILE A 135 13.77 1.89 -6.03
N ASP A 136 14.19 0.80 -5.38
CA ASP A 136 14.28 0.73 -3.93
C ASP A 136 15.34 1.69 -3.39
N SER A 137 16.51 1.79 -4.02
CA SER A 137 17.56 2.73 -3.60
C SER A 137 17.13 4.19 -3.76
N SER A 138 16.44 4.54 -4.85
CA SER A 138 15.92 5.89 -5.08
C SER A 138 14.89 6.29 -4.03
N VAL A 139 13.95 5.40 -3.70
CA VAL A 139 12.92 5.67 -2.69
C VAL A 139 13.52 5.72 -1.29
N LYS A 140 14.38 4.74 -0.94
CA LYS A 140 15.05 4.68 0.38
C LYS A 140 16.00 5.86 0.61
N ARG A 141 16.57 6.47 -0.44
CA ARG A 141 17.41 7.67 -0.31
C ARG A 141 16.66 8.84 0.33
N TYR A 142 15.36 8.99 0.06
CA TYR A 142 14.56 10.09 0.59
C TYR A 142 13.76 9.71 1.85
N LEU A 143 13.23 8.47 1.90
CA LEU A 143 12.30 8.04 2.95
C LEU A 143 12.92 7.10 4.00
N GLY A 144 14.19 6.73 3.84
CA GLY A 144 14.84 5.67 4.63
C GLY A 144 14.22 4.29 4.41
N ASP A 145 14.61 3.29 5.20
CA ASP A 145 14.00 1.96 5.16
C ASP A 145 12.74 1.88 6.05
N THR A 146 11.71 2.62 5.65
CA THR A 146 10.44 2.75 6.38
C THR A 146 9.30 1.99 5.69
N VAL A 147 8.17 1.82 6.39
CA VAL A 147 6.95 1.25 5.78
C VAL A 147 6.47 2.12 4.62
N LEU A 148 6.63 3.44 4.71
CA LEU A 148 6.32 4.35 3.62
C LEU A 148 7.20 4.06 2.40
N ALA A 149 8.51 3.87 2.59
CA ALA A 149 9.40 3.50 1.49
C ALA A 149 8.94 2.22 0.77
N LYS A 150 8.47 1.21 1.51
CA LYS A 150 7.92 -0.02 0.91
C LYS A 150 6.66 0.22 0.08
N ILE A 151 5.80 1.18 0.48
CA ILE A 151 4.60 1.57 -0.26
C ILE A 151 4.99 2.34 -1.52
N PHE A 152 5.86 3.34 -1.39
CA PHE A 152 6.34 4.13 -2.53
C PHE A 152 7.14 3.29 -3.54
N SER A 153 7.93 2.31 -3.09
CA SER A 153 8.59 1.34 -3.97
C SER A 153 7.57 0.52 -4.77
N PHE A 154 6.51 0.04 -4.11
CA PHE A 154 5.43 -0.68 -4.79
C PHE A 154 4.72 0.19 -5.82
N GLU A 155 4.35 1.41 -5.44
CA GLU A 155 3.70 2.36 -6.35
C GLU A 155 4.60 2.71 -7.54
N THR A 156 5.88 2.99 -7.28
CA THR A 156 6.85 3.31 -8.33
C THR A 156 7.00 2.15 -9.32
N ARG A 157 7.06 0.92 -8.80
CA ARG A 157 7.10 -0.30 -9.60
C ARG A 157 5.83 -0.48 -10.42
N MET A 158 4.66 -0.26 -9.82
CA MET A 158 3.37 -0.32 -10.52
C MET A 158 3.37 0.61 -11.74
N TRP A 159 3.72 1.88 -11.57
CA TRP A 159 3.76 2.84 -12.68
C TRP A 159 4.83 2.50 -13.73
N THR A 160 5.97 1.99 -13.28
CA THR A 160 7.05 1.53 -14.17
C THR A 160 6.58 0.40 -15.08
N PHE A 161 5.89 -0.61 -14.55
CA PHE A 161 5.35 -1.70 -15.38
C PHE A 161 4.08 -1.28 -16.16
N ALA A 162 3.28 -0.35 -15.64
CA ALA A 162 2.10 0.20 -16.32
C ALA A 162 2.48 0.91 -17.63
N PHE A 163 3.57 1.68 -17.66
CA PHE A 163 3.92 2.51 -18.82
C PHE A 163 5.19 2.06 -19.56
N PHE A 164 6.16 1.46 -18.87
CA PHE A 164 7.51 1.25 -19.41
C PHE A 164 7.96 -0.22 -19.45
N ALA A 165 7.07 -1.18 -19.17
CA ALA A 165 7.42 -2.61 -19.16
C ALA A 165 8.11 -3.12 -20.43
N LYS A 166 7.86 -2.52 -21.61
CA LYS A 166 8.54 -2.93 -22.86
C LYS A 166 10.05 -2.78 -22.80
N ARG A 167 10.56 -1.86 -21.96
CA ARG A 167 11.99 -1.60 -21.78
C ARG A 167 12.63 -2.49 -20.73
N ILE A 168 11.83 -3.20 -19.93
CA ILE A 168 12.31 -4.11 -18.88
C ILE A 168 12.20 -5.54 -19.41
N LYS A 169 13.34 -6.23 -19.44
CA LYS A 169 13.42 -7.66 -19.79
C LYS A 169 13.78 -8.47 -18.55
N ALA A 170 13.45 -9.76 -18.56
CA ALA A 170 13.82 -10.65 -17.45
C ALA A 170 15.33 -10.71 -17.19
N GLY A 171 16.15 -10.58 -18.24
CA GLY A 171 17.61 -10.52 -18.11
C GLY A 171 18.18 -9.20 -17.60
N SER A 172 17.34 -8.17 -17.36
CA SER A 172 17.81 -6.91 -16.72
C SER A 172 17.87 -7.04 -15.19
N PHE A 173 17.40 -8.15 -14.63
CA PHE A 173 17.47 -8.40 -13.20
C PHE A 173 18.78 -9.10 -12.86
N ASN A 174 19.36 -8.78 -11.71
CA ASN A 174 20.57 -9.45 -11.26
C ASN A 174 20.27 -10.90 -10.92
N GLY A 175 21.18 -11.80 -11.27
CA GLY A 175 21.13 -13.21 -10.93
C GLY A 175 21.97 -14.07 -11.87
N ARG A 176 22.54 -15.16 -11.34
CA ARG A 176 23.21 -16.18 -12.17
C ARG A 176 22.19 -17.06 -12.88
N GLN A 177 21.05 -17.31 -12.23
CA GLN A 177 19.95 -18.10 -12.75
C GLN A 177 18.62 -17.43 -12.43
N HIS A 178 17.67 -17.56 -13.36
CA HIS A 178 16.35 -16.95 -13.29
C HIS A 178 15.27 -18.01 -13.52
N PHE A 179 14.21 -17.94 -12.73
CA PHE A 179 13.07 -18.85 -12.77
C PHE A 179 11.79 -18.06 -12.95
N THR A 180 10.97 -18.49 -13.90
CA THR A 180 9.71 -17.85 -14.23
C THR A 180 8.54 -18.58 -13.56
N TYR A 181 7.41 -17.89 -13.42
CA TYR A 181 6.18 -18.40 -12.77
C TYR A 181 4.90 -17.93 -13.45
N HIS A 182 5.02 -17.27 -14.61
CA HIS A 182 3.89 -16.57 -15.22
C HIS A 182 2.98 -17.52 -16.00
N GLN A 183 3.46 -18.73 -16.32
CA GLN A 183 2.69 -19.75 -17.02
C GLN A 183 2.05 -20.74 -16.04
N LYS A 184 2.61 -20.88 -14.82
CA LYS A 184 2.05 -21.70 -13.73
C LYS A 184 0.56 -21.42 -13.54
N ASP A 185 -0.24 -22.47 -13.70
CA ASP A 185 -1.71 -22.47 -13.60
C ASP A 185 -2.40 -21.36 -14.41
N GLY A 186 -1.80 -20.96 -15.54
CA GLY A 186 -2.31 -19.90 -16.39
C GLY A 186 -2.30 -18.52 -15.73
N ALA A 187 -1.43 -18.26 -14.74
CA ALA A 187 -1.41 -17.01 -13.98
C ALA A 187 -1.49 -15.75 -14.87
N LYS A 188 -0.66 -15.68 -15.92
CA LYS A 188 -0.67 -14.57 -16.87
C LYS A 188 -1.96 -14.49 -17.71
N SER A 189 -2.49 -15.63 -18.14
CA SER A 189 -3.76 -15.69 -18.90
C SER A 189 -4.95 -15.28 -18.04
N ASN A 190 -4.97 -15.69 -16.77
CA ASN A 190 -6.00 -15.28 -15.80
C ASN A 190 -5.98 -13.77 -15.58
N LEU A 191 -4.78 -13.17 -15.39
CA LEU A 191 -4.63 -11.73 -15.28
C LEU A 191 -5.14 -11.00 -16.54
N LEU A 192 -4.86 -11.54 -17.73
CA LEU A 192 -5.37 -10.99 -18.98
C LEU A 192 -6.91 -11.06 -19.06
N GLY A 193 -7.50 -12.17 -18.62
CA GLY A 193 -8.95 -12.34 -18.52
C GLY A 193 -9.60 -11.29 -17.63
N PHE A 194 -9.04 -11.03 -16.44
CA PHE A 194 -9.51 -9.96 -15.55
C PHE A 194 -9.38 -8.58 -16.17
N ILE A 195 -8.29 -8.28 -16.88
CA ILE A 195 -8.12 -7.00 -17.60
C ILE A 195 -9.26 -6.80 -18.60
N PHE A 196 -9.58 -7.81 -19.41
CA PHE A 196 -10.67 -7.72 -20.38
C PHE A 196 -12.03 -7.59 -19.72
N LEU A 197 -12.30 -8.37 -18.67
CA LEU A 197 -13.55 -8.31 -17.92
C LEU A 197 -13.77 -6.91 -17.35
N ILE A 198 -12.78 -6.36 -16.64
CA ILE A 198 -12.84 -5.02 -16.05
C ILE A 198 -13.03 -3.97 -17.14
N ALA A 199 -12.27 -4.04 -18.24
CA ALA A 199 -12.35 -3.08 -19.34
C ALA A 199 -13.75 -3.05 -20.00
N LEU A 200 -14.38 -4.23 -20.16
CA LEU A 200 -15.73 -4.36 -20.69
C LEU A 200 -16.79 -3.87 -19.70
N GLU A 201 -16.59 -4.12 -18.41
CA GLU A 201 -17.53 -3.75 -17.36
C GLU A 201 -17.61 -2.23 -17.14
N ILE A 202 -16.49 -1.50 -17.24
CA ILE A 202 -16.41 -0.05 -16.96
C ILE A 202 -17.58 0.75 -17.59
N PRO A 203 -17.85 0.70 -18.91
CA PRO A 203 -18.95 1.48 -19.49
C PRO A 203 -20.32 1.03 -18.99
N LEU A 204 -20.54 -0.27 -18.77
CA LEU A 204 -21.81 -0.82 -18.28
C LEU A 204 -22.09 -0.34 -16.85
N THR A 205 -21.12 -0.49 -15.96
CA THR A 205 -21.22 -0.08 -14.56
C THR A 205 -21.30 1.44 -14.44
N HIS A 206 -20.58 2.20 -15.29
CA HIS A 206 -20.70 3.66 -15.31
C HIS A 206 -22.12 4.11 -15.66
N LEU A 207 -22.69 3.61 -16.76
CA LEU A 207 -24.04 3.96 -17.19
C LEU A 207 -25.08 3.55 -16.14
N PHE A 208 -24.97 2.32 -15.61
CA PHE A 208 -25.84 1.83 -14.55
C PHE A 208 -25.83 2.77 -13.34
N LEU A 209 -24.64 3.10 -12.82
CA LEU A 209 -24.52 3.97 -11.64
C LEU A 209 -24.93 5.42 -11.92
N HIS A 210 -24.71 5.90 -13.14
CA HIS A 210 -25.07 7.26 -13.53
C HIS A 210 -26.58 7.47 -13.42
N PHE A 211 -27.36 6.48 -13.86
CA PHE A 211 -28.83 6.57 -13.87
C PHE A 211 -29.50 6.03 -12.60
N VAL A 212 -28.92 5.03 -11.94
CA VAL A 212 -29.53 4.38 -10.76
C VAL A 212 -29.12 5.05 -9.44
N TRP A 213 -27.92 5.64 -9.37
CA TRP A 213 -27.41 6.19 -8.13
C TRP A 213 -27.11 7.69 -8.19
N SER A 214 -26.08 8.09 -8.94
CA SER A 214 -25.79 9.50 -9.20
C SER A 214 -24.67 9.65 -10.24
N PRO A 215 -24.67 10.75 -11.03
CA PRO A 215 -23.57 11.06 -11.94
C PRO A 215 -22.20 11.17 -11.25
N LEU A 216 -22.17 11.79 -10.06
CA LEU A 216 -20.94 11.94 -9.29
C LEU A 216 -20.42 10.57 -8.79
N GLY A 217 -21.30 9.75 -8.21
CA GLY A 217 -20.94 8.40 -7.76
C GLY A 217 -20.43 7.53 -8.89
N ALA A 218 -21.03 7.61 -10.08
CA ALA A 218 -20.56 6.94 -11.28
C ALA A 218 -19.14 7.38 -11.68
N ASN A 219 -18.85 8.68 -11.70
CA ASN A 219 -17.51 9.20 -12.00
C ASN A 219 -16.45 8.70 -10.99
N VAL A 220 -16.78 8.73 -9.70
CA VAL A 220 -15.87 8.26 -8.64
C VAL A 220 -15.58 6.77 -8.80
N ILE A 221 -16.61 5.95 -8.98
CA ILE A 221 -16.43 4.51 -9.16
C ILE A 221 -15.65 4.22 -10.45
N THR A 222 -15.98 4.89 -11.55
CA THR A 222 -15.24 4.72 -12.81
C THR A 222 -13.76 5.07 -12.67
N LEU A 223 -13.42 6.16 -11.97
CA LEU A 223 -12.02 6.52 -11.72
C LEU A 223 -11.29 5.45 -10.89
N LEU A 224 -11.93 4.91 -9.85
CA LEU A 224 -11.36 3.82 -9.03
C LEU A 224 -11.20 2.53 -9.84
N THR A 225 -12.15 2.20 -10.70
CA THR A 225 -12.08 1.02 -11.58
C THR A 225 -10.98 1.18 -12.64
N LEU A 226 -10.82 2.38 -13.20
CA LEU A 226 -9.71 2.69 -14.11
C LEU A 226 -8.35 2.58 -13.41
N ALA A 227 -8.23 3.08 -12.18
CA ALA A 227 -7.01 2.92 -11.38
C ALA A 227 -6.70 1.44 -11.11
N SER A 228 -7.73 0.64 -10.81
CA SER A 228 -7.61 -0.81 -10.64
C SER A 228 -7.17 -1.50 -11.94
N LEU A 229 -7.71 -1.08 -13.09
CA LEU A 229 -7.31 -1.58 -14.41
C LEU A 229 -5.83 -1.31 -14.70
N VAL A 230 -5.33 -0.12 -14.35
CA VAL A 230 -3.90 0.22 -14.46
C VAL A 230 -3.05 -0.73 -13.59
N PHE A 231 -3.47 -0.99 -12.36
CA PHE A 231 -2.81 -1.97 -11.48
C PHE A 231 -2.76 -3.37 -12.12
N PHE A 232 -3.88 -3.88 -12.63
CA PHE A 232 -3.92 -5.21 -13.28
C PHE A 232 -3.03 -5.27 -14.53
N VAL A 233 -3.00 -4.21 -15.35
CA VAL A 233 -2.10 -4.12 -16.51
C VAL A 233 -0.63 -4.12 -16.08
N ALA A 234 -0.29 -3.40 -15.02
CA ALA A 234 1.06 -3.40 -14.46
C ALA A 234 1.44 -4.78 -13.92
N GLU A 235 0.56 -5.43 -13.16
CA GLU A 235 0.74 -6.78 -12.63
C GLU A 235 0.95 -7.81 -13.75
N TYR A 236 0.07 -7.83 -14.76
CA TYR A 236 0.17 -8.68 -15.95
C TYR A 236 1.53 -8.55 -16.66
N ARG A 237 2.07 -7.33 -16.69
CA ARG A 237 3.37 -7.06 -17.30
C ARG A 237 4.54 -7.43 -16.40
N ALA A 238 4.40 -7.26 -15.09
CA ALA A 238 5.42 -7.55 -14.08
C ALA A 238 5.65 -9.06 -13.93
N VAL A 239 4.58 -9.87 -13.87
CA VAL A 239 4.69 -11.33 -13.65
C VAL A 239 5.56 -12.03 -14.69
N SER A 240 5.51 -11.61 -15.96
CA SER A 240 6.31 -12.24 -17.02
C SER A 240 7.71 -11.64 -17.17
N ARG A 241 8.07 -10.66 -16.35
CA ARG A 241 9.32 -9.90 -16.48
C ARG A 241 10.17 -9.89 -15.22
N ARG A 242 9.59 -10.10 -14.03
CA ARG A 242 10.30 -10.13 -12.74
C ARG A 242 10.53 -11.58 -12.31
N PRO A 243 11.67 -12.20 -12.63
CA PRO A 243 11.94 -13.58 -12.28
C PRO A 243 12.36 -13.74 -10.81
N VAL A 244 12.11 -14.94 -10.28
CA VAL A 244 12.82 -15.42 -9.09
C VAL A 244 14.27 -15.67 -9.48
N SER A 245 15.24 -15.21 -8.69
CA SER A 245 16.65 -15.23 -9.10
C SER A 245 17.56 -15.67 -7.98
N LEU A 246 18.63 -16.39 -8.35
CA LEU A 246 19.76 -16.69 -7.47
C LEU A 246 20.85 -15.65 -7.67
N ILE A 247 21.11 -14.84 -6.66
CA ILE A 247 22.08 -13.73 -6.68
C ILE A 247 23.16 -14.03 -5.64
N ALA A 248 24.37 -14.36 -6.10
CA ALA A 248 25.48 -14.71 -5.23
C ALA A 248 25.10 -15.79 -4.19
N ASN A 249 24.87 -15.40 -2.92
CA ASN A 249 24.49 -16.28 -1.81
C ASN A 249 23.02 -16.10 -1.37
N ASP A 250 22.22 -15.35 -2.12
CA ASP A 250 20.83 -15.05 -1.79
C ASP A 250 19.86 -15.58 -2.86
N LEU A 251 18.76 -16.16 -2.39
CA LEU A 251 17.56 -16.40 -3.18
C LEU A 251 16.65 -15.17 -3.10
N VAL A 252 16.41 -14.53 -4.24
CA VAL A 252 15.55 -13.35 -4.35
C VAL A 252 14.24 -13.71 -5.05
N ILE A 253 13.17 -13.80 -4.27
CA ILE A 253 11.82 -14.08 -4.74
C ILE A 253 11.15 -12.76 -5.12
N ARG A 254 10.95 -12.56 -6.42
CA ARG A 254 10.18 -11.46 -7.01
C ARG A 254 8.87 -12.03 -7.54
N TYR A 255 7.74 -11.49 -7.11
CA TYR A 255 6.41 -12.00 -7.50
C TYR A 255 5.45 -10.85 -7.77
N GLY A 256 5.04 -10.67 -9.03
CA GLY A 256 4.16 -9.56 -9.43
C GLY A 256 4.76 -8.19 -9.18
N LEU A 257 4.00 -7.25 -8.64
CA LEU A 257 4.44 -5.92 -8.22
C LEU A 257 4.91 -5.86 -6.76
N TYR A 258 4.72 -6.94 -6.00
CA TYR A 258 5.06 -6.97 -4.58
C TYR A 258 6.58 -6.83 -4.35
N ASN A 259 6.92 -6.30 -3.18
CA ASN A 259 8.30 -6.15 -2.74
C ASN A 259 8.98 -7.52 -2.66
N SER A 260 10.24 -7.56 -3.08
CA SER A 260 11.04 -8.77 -3.17
C SER A 260 11.32 -9.33 -1.78
N LEU A 261 11.33 -10.66 -1.66
CA LEU A 261 11.80 -11.36 -0.48
C LEU A 261 13.20 -11.90 -0.75
N ILE A 262 14.15 -11.53 0.10
CA ILE A 262 15.55 -11.97 0.02
C ILE A 262 15.78 -12.99 1.14
N ILE A 263 16.27 -14.16 0.76
CA ILE A 263 16.51 -15.30 1.66
C ILE A 263 17.95 -15.75 1.46
N PRO A 264 18.81 -15.69 2.48
CA PRO A 264 20.14 -16.26 2.41
C PRO A 264 20.08 -17.77 2.14
N LEU A 265 20.86 -18.27 1.18
CA LEU A 265 20.88 -19.69 0.83
C LEU A 265 21.30 -20.57 2.02
N ASN A 266 22.19 -20.06 2.88
CA ASN A 266 22.60 -20.76 4.10
C ASN A 266 21.46 -20.92 5.13
N ASN A 267 20.39 -20.11 5.04
CA ASN A 267 19.22 -20.18 5.91
C ASN A 267 18.14 -21.14 5.36
N ILE A 268 18.33 -21.71 4.17
CA ILE A 268 17.41 -22.71 3.62
C ILE A 268 17.72 -24.06 4.26
N ALA A 269 16.76 -24.61 5.00
CA ALA A 269 16.86 -25.92 5.64
C ALA A 269 16.56 -27.05 4.66
N ASN A 270 15.48 -26.91 3.90
CA ASN A 270 15.02 -27.91 2.96
C ASN A 270 14.24 -27.25 1.81
N VAL A 271 14.39 -27.81 0.60
CA VAL A 271 13.61 -27.43 -0.59
C VAL A 271 13.11 -28.70 -1.25
N GLN A 272 11.81 -28.79 -1.48
CA GLN A 272 11.20 -29.99 -2.02
C GLN A 272 10.00 -29.67 -2.92
N PRO A 273 9.63 -30.61 -3.82
CA PRO A 273 8.38 -30.54 -4.54
C PRO A 273 7.18 -30.48 -3.59
N HIS A 274 6.12 -29.85 -4.05
CA HIS A 274 4.85 -29.73 -3.33
C HIS A 274 3.71 -29.72 -4.35
N ASP A 275 2.49 -30.12 -3.98
CA ASP A 275 1.32 -29.97 -4.87
C ASP A 275 -0.01 -29.90 -4.10
N GLU A 276 0.03 -29.54 -2.83
CA GLU A 276 -1.16 -29.54 -1.98
C GLU A 276 -1.70 -28.13 -1.74
N TYR A 277 -2.93 -28.05 -1.22
CA TYR A 277 -3.49 -26.78 -0.80
C TYR A 277 -2.78 -26.28 0.47
N VAL A 278 -2.41 -25.00 0.47
CA VAL A 278 -1.76 -24.36 1.63
C VAL A 278 -2.65 -23.26 2.19
N ALA A 279 -3.15 -23.46 3.41
CA ALA A 279 -3.89 -22.45 4.15
C ALA A 279 -3.00 -21.26 4.55
N ARG A 280 -3.61 -20.07 4.69
CA ARG A 280 -2.87 -18.89 5.15
C ARG A 280 -2.60 -18.99 6.65
N ALA A 281 -1.34 -18.80 7.04
CA ALA A 281 -0.93 -18.73 8.43
C ALA A 281 0.20 -17.70 8.60
N GLN A 282 0.41 -17.21 9.82
CA GLN A 282 1.46 -16.21 10.10
C GLN A 282 2.87 -16.73 9.77
N HIS A 283 3.11 -18.02 10.00
CA HIS A 283 4.39 -18.69 9.73
C HIS A 283 4.57 -19.15 8.28
N ILE A 284 3.60 -18.83 7.40
CA ILE A 284 3.57 -19.26 6.01
C ILE A 284 3.55 -18.04 5.07
N LYS A 285 4.46 -18.03 4.10
CA LYS A 285 4.39 -17.11 2.96
C LYS A 285 4.07 -17.88 1.68
N ARG A 286 3.11 -17.38 0.90
CA ARG A 286 2.71 -17.98 -0.38
C ARG A 286 2.97 -17.02 -1.53
N TYR A 287 3.68 -17.50 -2.54
CA TYR A 287 3.94 -16.86 -3.82
C TYR A 287 3.32 -17.71 -4.93
N ASN A 288 1.99 -17.71 -4.98
CA ASN A 288 1.22 -18.47 -5.96
C ASN A 288 -0.06 -17.70 -6.34
N TYR A 289 -0.32 -17.50 -7.64
CA TYR A 289 -1.52 -16.79 -8.13
C TYR A 289 -2.78 -17.66 -8.12
N SER A 290 -2.66 -18.91 -8.57
CA SER A 290 -3.78 -19.84 -8.74
C SER A 290 -3.31 -21.26 -8.43
N GLY A 291 -4.23 -22.19 -8.20
CA GLY A 291 -3.92 -23.59 -7.94
C GLY A 291 -3.04 -23.82 -6.70
N ASN A 292 -2.34 -24.96 -6.71
CA ASN A 292 -1.44 -25.35 -5.63
C ASN A 292 0.01 -24.94 -5.95
N PRO A 293 0.76 -24.41 -4.96
CA PRO A 293 2.17 -24.10 -5.14
C PRO A 293 2.95 -25.39 -5.34
N ASN A 294 3.93 -25.38 -6.25
CA ASN A 294 4.65 -26.58 -6.64
C ASN A 294 6.03 -26.76 -5.97
N VAL A 295 6.45 -25.81 -5.13
CA VAL A 295 7.70 -25.89 -4.37
C VAL A 295 7.46 -25.41 -2.94
N LYS A 296 8.01 -26.15 -1.97
CA LYS A 296 8.10 -25.78 -0.55
C LYS A 296 9.55 -25.51 -0.18
N ILE A 297 9.78 -24.38 0.48
CA ILE A 297 11.05 -23.97 1.06
C ILE A 297 10.86 -23.85 2.57
N GLU A 298 11.70 -24.52 3.34
CA GLU A 298 11.75 -24.45 4.80
C GLU A 298 12.99 -23.66 5.23
N LEU A 299 12.82 -22.73 6.17
CA LEU A 299 13.90 -21.91 6.71
C LEU A 299 14.46 -22.52 8.00
N LYS A 300 15.78 -22.44 8.20
CA LYS A 300 16.46 -22.83 9.45
C LYS A 300 16.09 -21.88 10.59
N VAL A 301 16.11 -20.58 10.30
CA VAL A 301 15.73 -19.51 11.21
C VAL A 301 14.57 -18.70 10.60
N PRO A 302 13.46 -18.50 11.33
CA PRO A 302 12.33 -17.74 10.82
C PRO A 302 12.70 -16.29 10.46
N GLN A 303 12.24 -15.82 9.30
CA GLN A 303 12.40 -14.43 8.88
C GLN A 303 11.07 -13.68 8.99
N ALA A 304 10.99 -12.69 9.88
CA ALA A 304 9.74 -11.96 10.17
C ALA A 304 8.56 -12.89 10.54
N ALA A 305 8.85 -13.90 11.38
CA ALA A 305 7.95 -14.98 11.79
C ALA A 305 7.55 -15.98 10.70
N VAL A 306 8.10 -15.90 9.48
CA VAL A 306 7.88 -16.89 8.41
C VAL A 306 8.88 -18.03 8.53
N GLU A 307 8.37 -19.26 8.53
CA GLU A 307 9.14 -20.51 8.58
C GLU A 307 9.08 -21.26 7.24
N TYR A 308 7.90 -21.26 6.60
CA TYR A 308 7.66 -21.95 5.34
C TYR A 308 7.29 -20.99 4.23
N ILE A 309 7.89 -21.19 3.07
CA ILE A 309 7.62 -20.42 1.87
C ILE A 309 7.18 -21.39 0.78
N PHE A 310 6.01 -21.14 0.22
CA PHE A 310 5.45 -21.93 -0.87
C PHE A 310 5.42 -21.08 -2.12
N ILE A 311 5.96 -21.60 -3.22
CA ILE A 311 6.06 -20.88 -4.49
C ILE A 311 5.55 -21.72 -5.64
N GLY A 312 4.83 -21.07 -6.57
CA GLY A 312 4.47 -21.64 -7.87
C GLY A 312 5.47 -21.19 -8.92
N LEU A 313 6.11 -22.13 -9.61
CA LEU A 313 7.10 -21.89 -10.67
C LEU A 313 6.73 -22.64 -11.95
N ASP A 314 7.20 -22.15 -13.10
CA ASP A 314 6.98 -22.80 -14.39
C ASP A 314 7.78 -24.11 -14.50
N ASN A 315 9.02 -24.12 -13.99
CA ASN A 315 9.92 -25.29 -13.96
C ASN A 315 10.43 -25.55 -12.53
N PRO A 316 9.66 -26.25 -11.68
CA PRO A 316 10.02 -26.47 -10.27
C PRO A 316 11.27 -27.33 -10.11
N ASP A 317 11.45 -28.39 -10.90
CA ASP A 317 12.60 -29.30 -10.76
C ASP A 317 13.94 -28.60 -11.02
N GLN A 318 13.99 -27.77 -12.07
CA GLN A 318 15.17 -26.97 -12.38
C GLN A 318 15.51 -25.99 -11.24
N PHE A 319 14.49 -25.40 -10.62
CA PHE A 319 14.67 -24.53 -9.47
C PHE A 319 15.22 -25.27 -8.25
N ILE A 320 14.62 -26.42 -7.91
CA ILE A 320 15.02 -27.21 -6.74
C ILE A 320 16.48 -27.64 -6.87
N SER A 321 16.86 -28.22 -8.03
CA SER A 321 18.24 -28.63 -8.28
C SER A 321 19.21 -27.46 -8.16
N ALA A 322 18.90 -26.31 -8.77
CA ALA A 322 19.76 -25.13 -8.71
C ALA A 322 19.95 -24.58 -7.29
N VAL A 323 18.90 -24.61 -6.45
CA VAL A 323 18.99 -24.16 -5.06
C VAL A 323 19.81 -25.14 -4.22
N VAL A 324 19.62 -26.45 -4.41
CA VAL A 324 20.39 -27.49 -3.70
C VAL A 324 21.87 -27.40 -4.06
N ASP A 325 22.19 -27.28 -5.35
CA ASP A 325 23.56 -27.12 -5.83
C ASP A 325 24.21 -25.87 -5.24
N SER A 326 23.50 -24.73 -5.26
CA SER A 326 24.00 -23.46 -4.73
C SER A 326 24.14 -23.45 -3.20
N ALA A 327 23.27 -24.14 -2.48
CA ALA A 327 23.35 -24.27 -1.03
C ALA A 327 24.52 -25.17 -0.59
N SER A 328 24.87 -26.18 -1.39
CA SER A 328 26.04 -27.03 -1.14
C SER A 328 27.38 -26.31 -1.38
N LEU A 329 27.40 -25.31 -2.27
CA LEU A 329 28.56 -24.48 -2.60
C LEU A 329 28.75 -23.27 -1.67
N ALA A 330 27.74 -22.93 -0.86
CA ALA A 330 27.86 -21.82 0.09
C ALA A 330 28.89 -22.19 1.18
N PRO A 331 29.89 -21.33 1.47
CA PRO A 331 30.87 -21.62 2.50
C PRO A 331 30.15 -21.89 3.83
N GLN A 332 30.38 -23.06 4.39
CA GLN A 332 30.02 -23.36 5.77
C GLN A 332 30.85 -22.41 6.65
N CYS A 333 30.29 -21.25 7.00
CA CYS A 333 30.84 -20.47 8.10
C CYS A 333 30.68 -21.33 9.36
N ASN A 334 31.75 -22.05 9.68
CA ASN A 334 31.91 -22.73 10.95
C ASN A 334 31.74 -21.70 12.08
N ASN A 335 31.06 -22.17 13.14
CA ASN A 335 30.67 -21.50 14.37
C ASN A 335 31.61 -20.42 14.92
#